data_AF-A0A1I7CNR1-F1
#
_entry.id   AF-A0A1I7CNR1-F1
#
_cell.length_a   1.000
_cell.length_b   1.000
_cell.length_c   1.000
_cell.angle_alpha   90.00
_cell.angle_beta   90.00
_cell.angle_gamma   90.00
#
_symmetry.space_group_name_H-M   'P 1'
#
loop_
_entity.id
_entity.type
_entity.pdbx_description
1 polymer ?
#
loop_
_entity_poly.entity_id
_entity_poly.type
_entity_poly.pdbx_seq_one_letter_code
_entity_poly.pdbx_strand_id
1 'polypeptide(L)'
;MADIAAVLGRLTPEEIEELRSLGPNGYLNRRLTDALDRAAGGPGAGRGYYVPNGNVSSTGGQHVILRSDVSGWLFGPPQPA
;
A
#
# COMPACT_ATOMS: atom_id res chain seq x y z
N MET A 1 12.01 -9.26 -0.51
CA MET A 1 11.23 -8.80 -1.69
C MET A 1 10.07 -9.72 -2.04
N ALA A 2 10.09 -11.03 -1.71
CA ALA A 2 9.02 -11.98 -2.05
C ALA A 2 7.65 -11.62 -1.44
N ASP A 3 7.62 -11.03 -0.24
CA ASP A 3 6.36 -10.72 0.44
C ASP A 3 5.57 -9.56 -0.16
N ILE A 4 6.21 -8.64 -0.91
CA ILE A 4 5.52 -7.49 -1.54
C ILE A 4 4.72 -7.96 -2.74
N ALA A 5 5.33 -8.75 -3.63
CA ALA A 5 4.65 -9.33 -4.78
C ALA A 5 3.51 -10.27 -4.36
N ALA A 6 3.72 -11.06 -3.30
CA ALA A 6 2.70 -11.98 -2.78
C ALA A 6 1.50 -11.24 -2.17
N VAL A 7 1.73 -10.14 -1.44
CA VAL A 7 0.66 -9.33 -0.86
C VAL A 7 -0.08 -8.53 -1.92
N LEU A 8 0.65 -7.85 -2.81
CA LEU A 8 0.01 -7.12 -3.90
C LEU A 8 -0.72 -8.06 -4.87
N GLY A 9 -0.21 -9.27 -5.09
CA GLY A 9 -0.89 -10.31 -5.88
C GLY A 9 -2.15 -10.90 -5.21
N ARG A 10 -2.37 -10.64 -3.92
CA ARG A 10 -3.60 -11.00 -3.20
C ARG A 10 -4.63 -9.88 -3.18
N LEU A 11 -4.26 -8.66 -3.57
CA LEU A 11 -5.19 -7.55 -3.74
C LEU A 11 -6.07 -7.79 -4.98
N THR A 12 -7.26 -7.22 -4.95
CA THR A 12 -8.14 -7.20 -6.12
C THR A 12 -7.60 -6.23 -7.18
N PRO A 13 -7.92 -6.46 -8.47
CA PRO A 13 -7.52 -5.55 -9.54
C PRO A 13 -8.02 -4.12 -9.31
N GLU A 14 -9.22 -3.94 -8.78
CA GLU A 14 -9.78 -2.62 -8.43
C GLU A 14 -8.92 -1.90 -7.39
N GLU A 15 -8.45 -2.59 -6.35
CA GLU A 15 -7.59 -2.00 -5.31
C GLU A 15 -6.20 -1.64 -5.85
N ILE A 16 -5.66 -2.44 -6.77
CA ILE A 16 -4.39 -2.15 -7.44
C ILE A 16 -4.52 -0.93 -8.37
N GLU A 17 -5.62 -0.81 -9.11
CA GLU A 17 -5.91 0.35 -9.94
C GLU A 17 -6.07 1.62 -9.09
N GLU A 18 -6.79 1.54 -7.97
CA GLU A 18 -6.91 2.63 -7.00
C GLU A 18 -5.54 3.04 -6.44
N LEU A 19 -4.72 2.07 -6.02
CA LEU A 19 -3.34 2.34 -5.58
C LEU A 19 -2.54 3.04 -6.67
N ARG A 20 -2.63 2.57 -7.93
CA ARG A 20 -1.95 3.19 -9.07
C ARG A 20 -2.46 4.60 -9.36
N SER A 21 -3.76 4.84 -9.23
CA SER A 21 -4.40 6.14 -9.42
C SER A 21 -3.94 7.16 -8.38
N LEU A 22 -3.75 6.72 -7.14
CA LEU A 22 -3.25 7.55 -6.04
C LEU A 22 -1.76 7.94 -6.19
N GLY A 23 -0.97 7.13 -6.90
CA GLY A 23 0.45 7.37 -7.13
C GLY A 23 1.36 6.95 -5.96
N PRO A 24 2.69 7.09 -6.12
CA PRO A 24 3.69 6.55 -5.18
C PRO A 24 3.69 7.21 -3.79
N ASN A 25 3.17 8.45 -3.68
CA ASN A 25 2.96 9.18 -2.42
C ASN A 25 1.47 9.35 -2.12
N GLY A 26 0.64 8.54 -2.75
CA GLY A 26 -0.80 8.55 -2.58
C GLY A 26 -1.20 8.14 -1.16
N TYR A 27 -2.12 8.91 -0.57
CA TYR A 27 -2.66 8.61 0.75
C TYR A 27 -3.55 7.38 0.69
N LEU A 28 -3.21 6.36 1.47
CA LEU A 28 -4.01 5.15 1.60
C LEU A 28 -5.22 5.44 2.48
N ASN A 29 -6.39 5.27 1.88
CA ASN A 29 -7.64 5.25 2.63
C ASN A 29 -7.76 3.97 3.47
N ARG A 30 -8.61 4.02 4.51
CA ARG A 30 -8.87 2.88 5.40
C ARG A 30 -9.15 1.58 4.64
N ARG A 31 -9.89 1.66 3.54
CA ARG A 31 -10.20 0.51 2.67
C ARG A 31 -8.96 -0.15 2.08
N LEU A 32 -8.00 0.63 1.58
CA LEU A 32 -6.76 0.11 1.00
C LEU A 32 -5.84 -0.46 2.07
N THR A 33 -5.75 0.19 3.25
CA THR A 33 -5.01 -0.39 4.37
C THR A 33 -5.60 -1.72 4.81
N ASP A 34 -6.93 -1.84 4.89
CA ASP A 34 -7.61 -3.10 5.25
C ASP A 34 -7.37 -4.20 4.20
N ALA A 35 -7.39 -3.83 2.92
CA ALA A 35 -7.08 -4.74 1.82
C ALA A 35 -5.64 -5.26 1.88
N LEU A 36 -4.66 -4.36 2.06
CA LEU A 36 -3.24 -4.71 2.24
C LEU A 36 -3.05 -5.63 3.43
N ASP A 37 -3.77 -5.36 4.49
CA ASP A 37 -3.69 -6.06 5.74
C ASP A 37 -4.28 -7.48 5.68
N ARG A 38 -5.46 -7.62 5.06
CA ARG A 38 -6.04 -8.90 4.66
C ARG A 38 -5.11 -9.69 3.76
N ALA A 39 -4.51 -9.03 2.77
CA ALA A 39 -3.59 -9.66 1.82
C ALA A 39 -2.29 -10.13 2.52
N ALA A 40 -1.80 -9.39 3.50
CA ALA A 40 -0.63 -9.73 4.31
C ALA A 40 -0.86 -10.87 5.31
N GLY A 41 -2.12 -11.18 5.64
CA GLY A 41 -2.46 -12.31 6.51
C GLY A 41 -3.42 -11.97 7.66
N GLY A 42 -3.98 -10.76 7.69
CA GLY A 42 -5.02 -10.36 8.63
C GLY A 42 -4.73 -9.07 9.41
N PRO A 43 -5.66 -8.65 10.30
CA PRO A 43 -5.65 -7.39 11.07
C PRO A 43 -4.28 -7.03 11.67
N GLY A 44 -3.63 -6.01 11.12
CA GLY A 44 -2.33 -5.45 11.51
C GLY A 44 -1.10 -5.96 10.73
N ALA A 45 -1.22 -7.02 9.92
CA ALA A 45 -0.13 -7.58 9.12
C ALA A 45 0.35 -6.63 8.00
N GLY A 46 -0.51 -5.70 7.56
CA GLY A 46 -0.21 -4.73 6.50
C GLY A 46 0.78 -3.62 6.91
N ARG A 47 1.05 -3.45 8.21
CA ARG A 47 1.88 -2.36 8.76
C ARG A 47 3.31 -2.30 8.23
N GLY A 48 3.81 -3.37 7.61
CA GLY A 48 5.12 -3.39 6.95
C GLY A 48 5.14 -2.78 5.54
N TYR A 49 3.97 -2.55 4.93
CA TYR A 49 3.78 -2.14 3.54
C TYR A 49 3.41 -0.66 3.38
N TYR A 50 2.96 -0.03 4.46
CA TYR A 50 2.62 1.39 4.49
C TYR A 50 3.23 2.06 5.73
N VAL A 51 3.57 3.33 5.58
CA VAL A 51 4.15 4.14 6.65
C VAL A 51 3.26 5.34 6.95
N PRO A 52 3.09 5.73 8.22
CA PRO A 52 2.42 6.98 8.55
C PRO A 52 3.24 8.14 8.01
N ASN A 53 2.62 8.98 7.17
CA ASN A 53 3.30 10.13 6.56
C ASN A 53 3.49 11.31 7.54
N GLY A 54 3.31 11.08 8.84
CA GLY A 54 3.35 12.12 9.89
C GLY A 54 2.21 13.14 9.82
N ASN A 55 1.46 13.20 8.72
CA ASN A 55 0.37 14.13 8.51
C ASN A 55 -0.93 13.53 9.06
N VAL A 56 -1.49 14.17 10.08
CA VAL A 56 -2.79 13.80 10.66
C VAL A 56 -3.89 14.56 9.91
N SER A 57 -4.91 13.85 9.42
CA SER A 57 -6.10 14.51 8.89
C SER A 57 -6.76 15.34 10.00
N SER A 58 -7.51 16.40 9.64
CA SER A 58 -8.30 17.19 10.60
C SER A 58 -9.31 16.36 11.42
N THR A 59 -9.63 15.14 10.98
CA THR A 59 -10.46 14.15 11.69
C THR A 59 -9.69 13.26 12.67
N GLY A 60 -8.39 13.48 12.89
CA GLY A 60 -7.56 12.74 13.84
C GLY A 60 -7.05 11.38 13.34
N GLY A 61 -7.29 11.03 12.07
CA GLY A 61 -6.71 9.85 11.43
C GLY A 61 -5.31 10.14 10.89
N GLN A 62 -4.34 9.28 11.14
CA GLN A 62 -3.04 9.38 10.48
C GLN A 62 -3.19 9.00 9.01
N HIS A 63 -2.77 9.88 8.09
CA HIS A 63 -2.61 9.49 6.71
C HIS A 63 -1.38 8.59 6.60
N VAL A 64 -1.60 7.41 6.04
CA VAL A 64 -0.53 6.47 5.70
C VAL A 64 -0.31 6.50 4.19
N ILE A 65 0.93 6.32 3.78
CA ILE A 65 1.33 6.21 2.38
C ILE A 65 1.99 4.86 2.17
N LEU A 66 2.02 4.37 0.92
CA LEU A 66 2.82 3.20 0.59
C LEU A 66 4.29 3.45 0.98
N ARG A 67 4.91 2.42 1.55
CA ARG A 67 6.35 2.47 1.86
C ARG A 67 7.14 2.58 0.55
N SER A 68 8.24 3.33 0.54
CA SER A 68 9.05 3.55 -0.68
C SER A 68 9.43 2.27 -1.43
N ASP A 69 9.71 1.16 -0.75
CA ASP A 69 10.00 -0.12 -1.41
C ASP A 69 8.78 -0.70 -2.15
N VAL A 70 7.58 -0.55 -1.57
CA VAL A 70 6.32 -1.01 -2.15
C VAL A 70 5.90 -0.12 -3.30
N SER A 71 6.02 1.20 -3.13
CA SER A 71 5.84 2.15 -4.23
C SER A 71 6.85 1.90 -5.36
N GLY A 72 8.12 1.64 -5.04
CA GLY A 72 9.15 1.30 -6.02
C GLY A 72 8.85 0.00 -6.76
N TRP A 73 8.22 -0.99 -6.11
CA TRP A 73 7.79 -2.22 -6.77
C TRP A 73 6.53 -2.01 -7.64
N LEU A 74 5.55 -1.22 -7.17
CA LEU A 74 4.27 -1.01 -7.84
C LEU A 74 4.36 -0.02 -9.02
N PHE A 75 5.18 1.01 -8.88
CA PHE A 75 5.36 2.12 -9.83
C PHE A 75 6.72 2.15 -10.51
N GLY A 76 7.70 1.38 -10.02
CA GLY A 76 9.00 1.30 -10.68
C GLY A 76 8.87 0.69 -12.09
N PRO A 77 9.87 0.94 -12.96
CA PRO A 77 9.93 0.25 -14.23
C PRO A 77 9.95 -1.27 -13.99
N PRO A 78 9.30 -2.09 -14.84
CA PRO A 78 9.46 -3.54 -14.78
C PRO A 78 10.97 -3.81 -14.79
N GLN A 79 11.48 -4.39 -13.71
CA GLN A 79 12.91 -4.62 -13.53
C GLN A 79 13.42 -5.34 -14.79
N PRO A 80 14.41 -4.78 -15.52
CA PRO A 80 15.01 -5.50 -16.63
C PRO A 80 15.65 -6.77 -16.06
N ALA A 81 15.34 -7.89 -16.70
CA ALA A 81 15.79 -9.24 -16.38
C ALA A 81 17.32 -9.39 -16.43
#